data_AF-A0A061H6R1-F1
#
_entry.id   AF-A0A061H6R1-F1
#
_cell.length_a   1.000
_cell.length_b   1.000
_cell.length_c   1.000
_cell.angle_alpha   90.00
_cell.angle_beta   90.00
_cell.angle_gamma   90.00
#
_symmetry.space_group_name_H-M   'P 1'
#
loop_
_entity.id
_entity.type
_entity.pdbx_description
1 polymer ?
#
loop_
_entity_poly.entity_id
_entity_poly.type
_entity_poly.pdbx_seq_one_letter_code
_entity_poly.pdbx_strand_id
1 'polypeptide(L)'
;MSAIGSSLRQQARSLLQAARTAPTSSLASTSRALPAIRCLSTSSPLASSRVKPRSQQQARSNAPPIKQTESLFTGILDTLIVGYSNHEVAHRPSGNMVDYAGNLEEGWSTRLAHGEPSWPCTPYSGRSITIGPQSDPARAYGQLSVLLRRNNVRNELRLQQRYEKPNEERRRKKSERHRRRFADMVRKKVQLVMAIKARGA
;
A
#
# COMPACT_ATOMS: atom_id res chain seq x y z
N MET A 1 -1.11 -21.25 -77.69
CA MET A 1 -1.45 -20.53 -76.43
C MET A 1 -2.18 -21.51 -75.53
N SER A 2 -1.78 -21.59 -74.25
CA SER A 2 -2.40 -22.27 -73.09
C SER A 2 -1.52 -23.34 -72.44
N ALA A 3 -0.70 -22.92 -71.47
CA ALA A 3 -0.08 -23.82 -70.48
C ALA A 3 0.46 -23.04 -69.26
N ILE A 4 -0.41 -22.37 -68.49
CA ILE A 4 -0.05 -21.86 -67.15
C ILE A 4 -1.31 -21.92 -66.28
N GLY A 5 -1.49 -22.98 -65.48
CA GLY A 5 -2.74 -23.11 -64.71
C GLY A 5 -2.84 -24.18 -63.63
N SER A 6 -1.73 -24.77 -63.16
CA SER A 6 -1.82 -25.91 -62.21
C SER A 6 -0.90 -25.82 -60.98
N SER A 7 -0.17 -24.72 -60.79
CA SER A 7 0.84 -24.61 -59.71
C SER A 7 0.48 -23.63 -58.58
N LEU A 8 -0.78 -23.61 -58.12
CA LEU A 8 -1.17 -22.79 -56.96
C LEU A 8 -2.24 -23.40 -56.05
N ARG A 9 -2.46 -24.73 -56.13
CA ARG A 9 -3.43 -25.44 -55.25
C ARG A 9 -2.81 -26.50 -54.33
N GLN A 10 -1.49 -26.71 -54.35
CA GLN A 10 -0.83 -27.73 -53.54
C GLN A 10 -0.15 -27.22 -52.25
N GLN A 11 -0.09 -25.91 -51.99
CA GLN A 11 0.57 -25.36 -50.79
C GLN A 11 -0.36 -25.08 -49.59
N ALA A 12 -1.65 -25.38 -49.67
CA ALA A 12 -2.63 -25.08 -48.61
C ALA A 12 -3.07 -26.29 -47.75
N ARG A 13 -2.35 -27.43 -47.80
CA ARG A 13 -2.72 -28.66 -47.07
C ARG A 13 -1.69 -29.17 -46.05
N SER A 14 -0.58 -28.47 -45.82
CA SER A 14 0.49 -28.90 -44.91
C SER A 14 0.47 -28.30 -43.50
N LEU A 15 -0.55 -27.50 -43.12
CA LEU A 15 -0.61 -26.81 -41.82
C LEU A 15 -1.75 -27.26 -40.89
N LEU A 16 -2.26 -28.49 -41.04
CA LEU A 16 -3.30 -29.06 -40.17
C LEU A 16 -2.96 -30.49 -39.68
N GLN A 17 -1.71 -30.73 -39.29
CA GLN A 17 -1.32 -32.04 -38.71
C GLN A 17 -0.19 -31.97 -37.68
N ALA A 18 -0.26 -31.00 -36.76
CA ALA A 18 0.69 -30.88 -35.65
C ALA A 18 -0.02 -30.70 -34.28
N ALA A 19 -1.18 -31.35 -34.10
CA ALA A 19 -1.90 -31.35 -32.83
C ALA A 19 -2.46 -32.75 -32.56
N ARG A 20 -1.61 -33.66 -32.04
CA ARG A 20 -1.99 -34.91 -31.34
C ARG A 20 -0.74 -35.74 -31.00
N THR A 21 -0.18 -35.53 -29.81
CA THR A 21 0.39 -36.58 -28.94
C THR A 21 0.66 -35.97 -27.57
N ALA A 22 -0.22 -36.25 -26.61
CA ALA A 22 -0.04 -35.90 -25.21
C ALA A 22 0.90 -36.92 -24.52
N PRO A 23 1.85 -36.51 -23.67
CA PRO A 23 2.55 -37.43 -22.80
C PRO A 23 1.72 -37.75 -21.54
N THR A 24 1.34 -39.02 -21.39
CA THR A 24 0.76 -39.60 -20.18
C THR A 24 1.85 -39.80 -19.13
N SER A 25 1.88 -39.00 -18.08
CA SER A 25 2.73 -39.22 -16.91
C SER A 25 2.06 -40.20 -15.94
N SER A 26 2.56 -41.44 -15.94
CA SER A 26 2.22 -42.49 -14.98
C SER A 26 2.70 -42.14 -13.57
N LEU A 27 1.80 -42.28 -12.61
CA LEU A 27 2.04 -42.15 -11.18
C LEU A 27 2.94 -43.28 -10.68
N ALA A 28 4.21 -42.99 -10.43
CA ALA A 28 5.08 -43.85 -9.63
C ALA A 28 4.98 -43.42 -8.16
N SER A 29 4.24 -44.23 -7.40
CA SER A 29 4.08 -44.11 -5.95
C SER A 29 5.29 -44.73 -5.27
N THR A 30 6.21 -43.90 -4.77
CA THR A 30 7.32 -44.37 -3.92
C THR A 30 7.13 -43.80 -2.52
N SER A 31 6.54 -44.61 -1.66
CA SER A 31 6.42 -44.38 -0.22
C SER A 31 7.81 -44.29 0.40
N ARG A 32 8.20 -43.09 0.84
CA ARG A 32 9.36 -42.92 1.72
C ARG A 32 8.86 -42.48 3.10
N ALA A 33 8.89 -43.43 4.02
CA ALA A 33 8.56 -43.26 5.43
C ALA A 33 9.36 -42.12 6.04
N LEU A 34 8.68 -41.20 6.73
CA LEU A 34 9.31 -40.18 7.57
C LEU A 34 9.41 -40.71 9.01
N PRO A 35 10.54 -40.53 9.71
CA PRO A 35 10.66 -40.90 11.10
C PRO A 35 9.79 -39.99 11.98
N ALA A 36 9.10 -40.62 12.94
CA ALA A 36 8.30 -39.97 13.96
C ALA A 36 9.18 -39.06 14.84
N ILE A 37 8.96 -37.75 14.76
CA ILE A 37 9.57 -36.79 15.69
C ILE A 37 8.71 -36.79 16.96
N ARG A 38 9.32 -37.30 18.04
CA ARG A 38 8.77 -37.37 19.39
C ARG A 38 8.36 -35.97 19.88
N CYS A 39 7.12 -35.86 20.32
CA CYS A 39 6.58 -34.71 21.02
C CYS A 39 7.20 -34.65 22.43
N LEU A 40 8.07 -33.69 22.71
CA LEU A 40 8.40 -33.32 24.09
C LEU A 40 7.43 -32.24 24.55
N SER A 41 6.52 -32.66 25.43
CA SER A 41 5.73 -31.82 26.31
C SER A 41 6.63 -31.19 27.37
N THR A 42 6.84 -29.89 27.29
CA THR A 42 7.37 -29.09 28.42
C THR A 42 6.32 -28.05 28.81
N SER A 43 5.50 -28.41 29.78
CA SER A 43 4.72 -27.50 30.60
C SER A 43 5.64 -26.80 31.60
N SER A 44 5.58 -25.46 31.69
CA SER A 44 5.96 -24.70 32.89
C SER A 44 5.63 -23.20 32.74
N PRO A 45 5.43 -22.47 33.86
CA PRO A 45 4.25 -21.60 34.04
C PRO A 45 4.53 -20.09 34.02
N LEU A 46 3.44 -19.31 34.07
CA LEU A 46 3.40 -17.87 34.33
C LEU A 46 4.22 -17.50 35.58
N ALA A 47 5.19 -16.60 35.42
CA ALA A 47 5.83 -15.89 36.53
C ALA A 47 5.68 -14.38 36.29
N SER A 48 4.77 -13.79 37.08
CA SER A 48 4.58 -12.35 37.23
C SER A 48 5.69 -11.80 38.12
N SER A 49 6.66 -11.08 37.54
CA SER A 49 7.67 -10.34 38.30
C SER A 49 7.31 -8.86 38.37
N ARG A 50 6.73 -8.52 39.51
CA ARG A 50 6.46 -7.18 40.03
C ARG A 50 7.79 -6.43 40.24
N VAL A 51 8.09 -5.46 39.39
CA VAL A 51 9.24 -4.55 39.58
C VAL A 51 8.82 -3.37 40.46
N LYS A 52 9.48 -3.20 41.61
CA LYS A 52 9.37 -2.02 42.49
C LYS A 52 10.11 -0.82 41.85
N PRO A 53 9.60 0.42 41.94
CA PRO A 53 10.38 1.60 41.55
C PRO A 53 11.41 1.95 42.63
N ARG A 54 12.65 2.14 42.17
CA ARG A 54 13.82 2.57 42.96
C ARG A 54 13.84 4.10 43.02
N SER A 55 13.84 4.63 44.23
CA SER A 55 14.00 6.05 44.52
C SER A 55 15.47 6.49 44.44
N GLN A 56 15.62 7.71 43.88
CA GLN A 56 16.64 8.73 44.13
C GLN A 56 18.13 8.40 43.91
N GLN A 57 18.69 9.03 42.87
CA GLN A 57 19.99 9.69 42.96
C GLN A 57 19.97 10.97 42.11
N GLN A 58 20.25 12.08 42.77
CA GLN A 58 20.40 13.43 42.22
C GLN A 58 21.84 13.63 41.72
N ALA A 59 22.02 14.18 40.52
CA ALA A 59 23.19 15.02 40.17
C ALA A 59 22.95 15.83 38.88
N ARG A 60 22.54 17.08 39.10
CA ARG A 60 22.82 18.35 38.40
C ARG A 60 23.40 18.33 36.96
N SER A 61 22.67 19.00 36.06
CA SER A 61 23.26 19.83 34.99
C SER A 61 22.35 21.03 34.71
N ASN A 62 22.96 22.22 34.66
CA ASN A 62 22.32 23.54 34.59
C ASN A 62 21.36 23.70 33.40
N ALA A 63 20.13 24.13 33.67
CA ALA A 63 19.15 24.59 32.68
C ALA A 63 18.64 25.99 33.10
N PRO A 64 18.34 26.90 32.16
CA PRO A 64 17.83 28.22 32.49
C PRO A 64 16.48 28.14 33.24
N PRO A 65 16.13 29.16 34.04
CA PRO A 65 14.89 29.14 34.82
C PRO A 65 13.69 29.22 33.88
N ILE A 66 13.06 28.06 33.64
CA ILE A 66 11.74 27.99 33.04
C ILE A 66 10.78 28.55 34.08
N LYS A 67 10.42 29.82 33.91
CA LYS A 67 9.33 30.43 34.66
C LYS A 67 8.10 29.55 34.48
N GLN A 68 7.60 29.08 35.62
CA GLN A 68 6.26 28.59 35.92
C GLN A 68 5.40 28.22 34.71
N THR A 69 5.02 26.94 34.67
CA THR A 69 3.97 26.37 33.82
C THR A 69 2.65 27.11 34.05
N GLU A 70 2.50 28.26 33.41
CA GLU A 70 1.22 28.77 32.96
C GLU A 70 0.56 27.63 32.21
N SER A 71 -0.60 27.24 32.70
CA SER A 71 -1.38 26.07 32.29
C SER A 71 -1.32 25.83 30.78
N LEU A 72 -1.10 24.58 30.34
CA LEU A 72 -1.28 24.21 28.94
C LEU A 72 -2.64 24.69 28.40
N PHE A 73 -3.64 24.84 29.29
CA PHE A 73 -4.94 25.40 29.00
C PHE A 73 -4.92 26.91 28.69
N THR A 74 -4.10 27.72 29.36
CA THR A 74 -3.96 29.16 29.05
C THR A 74 -3.23 29.37 27.73
N GLY A 75 -2.20 28.58 27.43
CA GLY A 75 -1.52 28.64 26.13
C GLY A 75 -2.43 28.28 24.95
N ILE A 76 -3.32 27.29 25.13
CA ILE A 76 -4.32 26.93 24.11
C ILE A 76 -5.34 28.05 23.91
N LEU A 77 -5.83 28.67 24.99
CA LEU A 77 -6.77 29.79 24.88
C LEU A 77 -6.13 31.01 24.22
N ASP A 78 -4.87 31.32 24.51
CA ASP A 78 -4.17 32.46 23.91
C ASP A 78 -3.95 32.25 22.41
N THR A 79 -3.61 31.03 21.98
CA THR A 79 -3.55 30.70 20.53
C THR A 79 -4.89 30.77 19.83
N LEU A 80 -6.00 30.46 20.51
CA LEU A 80 -7.34 30.60 19.94
C LEU A 80 -7.72 32.08 19.82
N ILE A 81 -7.41 32.91 20.82
CA ILE A 81 -7.72 34.35 20.82
C ILE A 81 -6.95 35.08 19.70
N VAL A 82 -5.68 34.74 19.47
CA VAL A 82 -4.87 35.32 18.39
C VAL A 82 -5.32 34.83 17.00
N GLY A 83 -5.88 33.63 16.89
CA GLY A 83 -6.45 33.12 15.63
C GLY A 83 -7.71 33.86 15.16
N TYR A 84 -8.45 34.49 16.08
CA TYR A 84 -9.69 35.21 15.76
C TYR A 84 -9.50 36.66 15.33
N SER A 85 -8.30 37.23 15.47
CA SER A 85 -8.07 38.67 15.25
C SER A 85 -7.64 39.03 13.81
N ASN A 86 -7.31 38.05 12.96
CA ASN A 86 -6.81 38.28 11.59
C ASN A 86 -7.64 37.63 10.47
N HIS A 87 -8.82 37.09 10.77
CA HIS A 87 -9.80 36.88 9.72
C HIS A 87 -10.60 38.16 9.58
N GLU A 88 -10.58 38.74 8.38
CA GLU A 88 -11.50 39.79 7.98
C GLU A 88 -12.86 39.54 8.62
N VAL A 89 -13.35 40.54 9.34
CA VAL A 89 -14.64 40.52 10.01
C VAL A 89 -15.66 40.17 8.94
N ALA A 90 -16.04 38.89 8.87
CA ALA A 90 -17.24 38.47 8.19
C ALA A 90 -18.34 39.30 8.84
N HIS A 91 -18.87 40.26 8.09
CA HIS A 91 -20.00 41.08 8.50
C HIS A 91 -21.03 40.14 9.13
N ARG A 92 -21.16 40.20 10.46
CA ARG A 92 -22.29 39.57 11.14
C ARG A 92 -23.50 40.39 10.68
N PRO A 93 -24.38 39.86 9.81
CA PRO A 93 -25.50 40.66 9.33
C PRO A 93 -26.40 40.93 10.54
N SER A 94 -26.71 42.20 10.78
CA SER A 94 -27.55 42.67 11.89
C SER A 94 -29.04 42.40 11.63
N GLY A 95 -29.37 41.22 11.10
CA GLY A 95 -30.71 40.78 10.74
C GLY A 95 -31.03 39.44 11.38
N ASN A 96 -32.29 39.28 11.80
CA ASN A 96 -32.94 38.11 12.41
C ASN A 96 -32.09 36.82 12.48
N MET A 97 -31.73 36.43 13.70
CA MET A 97 -30.94 35.23 14.02
C MET A 97 -31.53 33.91 13.49
N VAL A 98 -32.84 33.89 13.22
CA VAL A 98 -33.58 32.77 12.62
C VAL A 98 -33.19 32.55 11.15
N ASP A 99 -32.96 33.63 10.41
CA ASP A 99 -32.62 33.57 8.99
C ASP A 99 -31.15 33.15 8.78
N TYR A 100 -30.28 33.44 9.75
CA TYR A 100 -28.89 32.99 9.71
C TYR A 100 -28.78 31.47 9.93
N ALA A 101 -29.50 30.93 10.92
CA ALA A 101 -29.52 29.49 11.17
C ALA A 101 -30.08 28.72 9.96
N GLY A 102 -31.17 29.21 9.36
CA GLY A 102 -31.74 28.64 8.12
C GLY A 102 -30.76 28.69 6.93
N ASN A 103 -30.11 29.84 6.70
CA ASN A 103 -29.10 29.98 5.64
C ASN A 103 -27.85 29.11 5.89
N LEU A 104 -27.48 28.87 7.16
CA LEU A 104 -26.39 27.94 7.50
C LEU A 104 -26.82 26.50 7.24
N GLU A 105 -28.00 26.09 7.68
CA GLU A 105 -28.50 24.74 7.48
C GLU A 105 -28.74 24.43 5.99
N GLU A 106 -29.18 25.40 5.20
CA GLU A 106 -29.26 25.32 3.74
C GLU A 106 -27.87 25.20 3.10
N GLY A 107 -26.89 25.98 3.57
CA GLY A 107 -25.50 25.86 3.14
C GLY A 107 -24.81 24.56 3.57
N TRP A 108 -25.24 23.94 4.66
CA TRP A 108 -24.72 22.64 5.13
C TRP A 108 -25.41 21.46 4.45
N SER A 109 -26.71 21.55 4.17
CA SER A 109 -27.47 20.53 3.44
C SER A 109 -27.16 20.50 1.94
N THR A 110 -26.81 21.65 1.36
CA THR A 110 -26.39 21.76 -0.05
C THR A 110 -24.96 21.24 -0.26
N ARG A 111 -24.12 21.24 0.79
CA ARG A 111 -22.78 20.63 0.71
C ARG A 111 -22.94 19.12 0.55
N LEU A 112 -22.51 18.61 -0.59
CA LEU A 112 -22.27 17.19 -0.77
C LEU A 112 -21.37 16.69 0.40
N ALA A 113 -21.85 15.69 1.15
CA ALA A 113 -21.14 15.14 2.32
C ALA A 113 -19.71 14.65 2.00
N HIS A 114 -19.46 14.43 0.71
CA HIS A 114 -18.15 14.30 0.11
C HIS A 114 -18.03 15.49 -0.84
N GLY A 115 -17.05 16.37 -0.62
CA GLY A 115 -16.93 17.63 -1.36
C GLY A 115 -17.05 17.45 -2.88
N GLU A 116 -17.31 18.56 -3.59
CA GLU A 116 -17.27 18.61 -5.05
C GLU A 116 -16.15 17.70 -5.56
N PRO A 117 -16.40 16.76 -6.50
CA PRO A 117 -15.35 15.96 -7.10
C PRO A 117 -14.51 16.87 -8.01
N SER A 118 -13.80 17.81 -7.40
CA SER A 118 -12.55 18.29 -7.91
C SER A 118 -11.74 17.02 -8.17
N TRP A 119 -11.23 16.88 -9.39
CA TRP A 119 -10.55 15.69 -9.90
C TRP A 119 -11.49 14.56 -10.39
N PRO A 120 -11.27 14.04 -11.60
CA PRO A 120 -12.04 12.90 -12.08
C PRO A 120 -11.79 11.69 -11.17
N CYS A 121 -12.75 11.36 -10.30
CA CYS A 121 -12.75 10.17 -9.46
C CYS A 121 -13.21 8.95 -10.27
N THR A 122 -12.60 8.75 -11.44
CA THR A 122 -12.86 7.55 -12.24
C THR A 122 -11.90 6.44 -11.82
N PRO A 123 -12.27 5.16 -11.94
CA PRO A 123 -11.37 4.04 -11.65
C PRO A 123 -10.11 4.01 -12.53
N TYR A 124 -10.07 4.87 -13.57
CA TYR A 124 -8.96 5.02 -14.51
C TYR A 124 -8.06 6.22 -14.21
N SER A 125 -8.44 7.08 -13.27
CA SER A 125 -7.73 8.33 -12.94
C SER A 125 -6.27 8.08 -12.57
N GLY A 126 -6.01 7.08 -11.73
CA GLY A 126 -4.66 6.65 -11.36
C GLY A 126 -4.04 5.58 -12.27
N ARG A 127 -4.59 5.35 -13.48
CA ARG A 127 -4.21 4.27 -14.42
C ARG A 127 -4.16 4.71 -15.89
N SER A 128 -4.25 6.00 -16.15
CA SER A 128 -4.25 6.58 -17.49
C SER A 128 -2.98 7.40 -17.74
N ILE A 129 -2.58 7.51 -19.00
CA ILE A 129 -1.47 8.35 -19.46
C ILE A 129 -1.95 9.07 -20.73
N THR A 130 -1.80 10.39 -20.76
CA THR A 130 -2.08 11.19 -21.95
C THR A 130 -0.89 11.13 -22.90
N ILE A 131 -1.17 10.95 -24.19
CA ILE A 131 -0.16 10.86 -25.24
C ILE A 131 -0.30 12.11 -26.09
N GLY A 132 0.78 12.88 -26.20
CA GLY A 132 0.83 14.07 -27.05
C GLY A 132 1.12 13.69 -28.50
N PRO A 133 0.81 14.57 -29.47
CA PRO A 133 0.99 14.30 -30.90
C PRO A 133 2.45 14.03 -31.31
N GLN A 134 3.42 14.46 -30.51
CA GLN A 134 4.86 14.27 -30.75
C GLN A 134 5.50 13.20 -29.86
N SER A 135 4.71 12.53 -29.00
CA SER A 135 5.26 11.52 -28.08
C SER A 135 5.20 10.12 -28.68
N ASP A 136 6.29 9.38 -28.52
CA ASP A 136 6.37 7.98 -28.91
C ASP A 136 5.37 7.11 -28.11
N PRO A 137 4.41 6.44 -28.77
CA PRO A 137 3.46 5.55 -28.12
C PRO A 137 4.13 4.38 -27.37
N ALA A 138 5.28 3.88 -27.85
CA ALA A 138 5.97 2.77 -27.20
C ALA A 138 6.49 3.16 -25.82
N ARG A 139 7.07 4.37 -25.69
CA ARG A 139 7.48 4.94 -24.41
C ARG A 139 6.31 5.13 -23.46
N ALA A 140 5.18 5.63 -23.94
CA ALA A 140 3.97 5.81 -23.14
C ALA A 140 3.44 4.46 -22.61
N TYR A 141 3.46 3.40 -23.42
CA TYR A 141 3.11 2.05 -22.97
C TYR A 141 4.09 1.52 -21.90
N GLY A 142 5.39 1.79 -22.06
CA GLY A 142 6.41 1.49 -21.06
C GLY A 142 6.11 2.16 -19.71
N GLN A 143 5.77 3.45 -19.71
CA GLN A 143 5.35 4.19 -18.51
C GLN A 143 4.08 3.60 -17.89
N LEU A 144 3.07 3.28 -18.71
CA LEU A 144 1.83 2.65 -18.26
C LEU A 144 2.11 1.31 -17.58
N SER A 145 3.04 0.52 -18.12
CA SER A 145 3.44 -0.76 -17.54
C SER A 145 4.08 -0.63 -16.16
N VAL A 146 4.88 0.42 -15.93
CA VAL A 146 5.48 0.73 -14.62
C VAL A 146 4.40 1.17 -13.64
N LEU A 147 3.50 2.04 -14.10
CA LEU A 147 2.41 2.59 -13.31
C LEU A 147 1.45 1.48 -12.83
N LEU A 148 1.06 0.56 -13.72
CA LEU A 148 0.24 -0.60 -13.35
C LEU A 148 0.94 -1.57 -12.39
N ARG A 149 2.27 -1.69 -12.47
CA ARG A 149 3.06 -2.48 -11.51
C ARG A 149 3.13 -1.82 -10.14
N ARG A 150 3.36 -0.50 -10.08
CA ARG A 150 3.41 0.27 -8.82
C ARG A 150 2.08 0.19 -8.06
N ASN A 151 0.97 0.29 -8.79
CA ASN A 151 -0.38 0.15 -8.24
C ASN A 151 -0.83 -1.31 -8.03
N ASN A 152 0.05 -2.31 -8.24
CA ASN A 152 -0.21 -3.73 -7.99
C ASN A 152 -1.42 -4.33 -8.75
N VAL A 153 -1.93 -3.66 -9.79
CA VAL A 153 -3.17 -3.99 -10.52
C VAL A 153 -3.14 -5.40 -11.10
N ARG A 154 -2.01 -5.78 -11.72
CA ARG A 154 -1.87 -7.09 -12.39
C ARG A 154 -1.92 -8.26 -11.40
N ASN A 155 -1.34 -8.07 -10.21
CA ASN A 155 -1.32 -9.11 -9.18
C ASN A 155 -2.70 -9.25 -8.53
N GLU A 156 -3.37 -8.13 -8.28
CA GLU A 156 -4.75 -8.13 -7.77
C GLU A 156 -5.70 -8.82 -8.74
N LEU A 157 -5.60 -8.52 -10.03
CA LEU A 157 -6.41 -9.19 -11.05
C LEU A 157 -6.18 -10.71 -11.04
N ARG A 158 -4.92 -11.15 -10.94
CA ARG A 158 -4.60 -12.60 -10.83
C ARG A 158 -5.15 -13.24 -9.56
N LEU A 159 -5.07 -12.55 -8.42
CA LEU A 159 -5.61 -13.05 -7.16
C LEU A 159 -7.14 -13.10 -7.18
N GLN A 160 -7.79 -12.15 -7.86
CA GLN A 160 -9.24 -12.05 -7.96
C GLN A 160 -9.86 -13.02 -8.99
N GLN A 161 -9.07 -13.60 -9.90
CA GLN A 161 -9.56 -14.57 -10.88
C GLN A 161 -10.23 -15.79 -10.24
N ARG A 162 -9.86 -16.15 -9.01
CA ARG A 162 -10.43 -17.27 -8.26
C ARG A 162 -10.69 -16.84 -6.82
N TYR A 163 -11.71 -17.43 -6.21
CA TYR A 163 -11.98 -17.22 -4.80
C TYR A 163 -10.85 -17.83 -3.94
N GLU A 164 -10.24 -17.00 -3.10
CA GLU A 164 -9.31 -17.42 -2.03
C GLU A 164 -10.09 -17.42 -0.70
N LYS A 165 -10.00 -18.51 0.06
CA LYS A 165 -10.67 -18.59 1.38
C LYS A 165 -10.09 -17.53 2.33
N PRO A 166 -10.90 -16.83 3.17
CA PRO A 166 -10.41 -15.74 4.02
C PRO A 166 -9.25 -16.12 4.95
N ASN A 167 -9.24 -17.35 5.45
CA ASN A 167 -8.15 -17.83 6.32
C ASN A 167 -6.84 -18.04 5.53
N GLU A 168 -6.92 -18.51 4.30
CA GLU A 168 -5.77 -18.67 3.41
C GLU A 168 -5.23 -17.31 3.01
N GLU A 169 -6.11 -16.37 2.66
CA GLU A 169 -5.74 -14.98 2.34
C GLU A 169 -5.00 -14.32 3.52
N ARG A 170 -5.48 -14.50 4.75
CA ARG A 170 -4.82 -13.98 5.96
C ARG A 170 -3.43 -14.60 6.15
N ARG A 171 -3.28 -15.92 5.96
CA ARG A 171 -2.00 -16.62 6.06
C ARG A 171 -1.03 -16.14 4.97
N ARG A 172 -1.50 -16.01 3.74
CA ARG A 172 -0.72 -15.48 2.62
C ARG A 172 -0.23 -14.07 2.92
N LYS A 173 -1.14 -13.12 3.23
CA LYS A 173 -0.78 -11.72 3.58
C LYS A 173 0.20 -11.64 4.74
N LYS A 174 0.06 -12.48 5.78
CA LYS A 174 1.02 -12.56 6.91
C LYS A 174 2.41 -12.99 6.44
N SER A 175 2.48 -14.06 5.63
CA SER A 175 3.75 -14.55 5.09
C SER A 175 4.43 -13.55 4.15
N GLU A 176 3.65 -12.85 3.31
CA GLU A 176 4.16 -11.81 2.41
C GLU A 176 4.74 -10.64 3.18
N ARG A 177 4.04 -10.13 4.20
CA ARG A 177 4.55 -9.06 5.05
C ARG A 177 5.83 -9.47 5.78
N HIS A 178 5.90 -10.71 6.26
CA HIS A 178 7.11 -11.22 6.91
C HIS A 178 8.30 -11.26 5.94
N ARG A 179 8.13 -11.81 4.74
CA ARG A 179 9.19 -11.84 3.71
C ARG A 179 9.67 -10.44 3.32
N ARG A 180 8.75 -9.49 3.17
CA ARG A 180 9.10 -8.08 2.88
C ARG A 180 9.94 -7.46 4.00
N ARG A 181 9.47 -7.56 5.25
CA ARG A 181 10.20 -7.04 6.42
C ARG A 181 11.58 -7.69 6.57
N PHE A 182 11.66 -9.00 6.35
CA PHE A 182 12.93 -9.72 6.39
C PHE A 182 13.90 -9.22 5.31
N ALA A 183 13.43 -9.07 4.06
CA ALA A 183 14.23 -8.52 2.98
C ALA A 183 14.73 -7.10 3.28
N ASP A 184 13.88 -6.24 3.85
CA ASP A 184 14.27 -4.88 4.25
C ASP A 184 15.33 -4.89 5.35
N MET A 185 15.20 -5.77 6.35
CA MET A 185 16.19 -5.95 7.40
C MET A 185 17.53 -6.43 6.84
N VAL A 186 17.51 -7.43 5.97
CA VAL A 186 18.72 -7.96 5.31
C VAL A 186 19.37 -6.85 4.49
N ARG A 187 18.59 -6.09 3.70
CA ARG A 187 19.09 -4.97 2.90
C ARG A 187 19.81 -3.93 3.76
N LYS A 188 19.21 -3.52 4.88
CA LYS A 188 19.82 -2.55 5.81
C LYS A 188 21.12 -3.08 6.41
N LYS A 189 21.16 -4.34 6.82
CA LYS A 189 22.39 -4.97 7.36
C LYS A 189 23.49 -5.05 6.32
N VAL A 190 23.17 -5.45 5.09
CA VAL A 190 24.15 -5.50 3.98
C VAL A 190 24.66 -4.11 3.65
N GLN A 191 23.77 -3.11 3.58
CA GLN A 191 24.17 -1.71 3.37
C GLN A 191 25.14 -1.22 4.44
N LEU A 192 24.91 -1.57 5.71
CA LEU A 192 25.82 -1.24 6.81
C LEU A 192 27.19 -1.90 6.63
N VAL A 193 27.23 -3.20 6.33
CA VAL A 193 28.49 -3.93 6.09
C VAL A 193 29.25 -3.33 4.91
N MET A 194 28.56 -3.02 3.81
CA MET A 194 29.19 -2.37 2.65
C MET A 194 29.73 -0.98 3.00
N ALA A 195 29.03 -0.21 3.83
CA ALA A 195 29.50 1.09 4.29
C ALA A 195 30.73 0.99 5.20
N ILE A 196 30.80 0.00 6.09
CA ILE A 196 31.98 -0.27 6.93
C ILE A 196 33.17 -0.67 6.04
N LYS A 197 32.95 -1.60 5.11
CA LYS A 197 33.98 -2.02 4.14
C LYS A 197 34.52 -0.84 3.31
N ALA A 198 33.64 0.03 2.85
CA ALA A 198 34.03 1.21 2.07
C ALA A 198 34.86 2.23 2.88
N ARG A 199 34.73 2.22 4.21
CA ARG A 199 35.52 3.09 5.11
C ARG A 199 36.91 2.55 5.43
N GLY A 200 37.25 1.31 5.03
CA GLY A 200 38.59 0.76 5.19
C GLY A 200 38.86 0.08 6.54
N ALA A 201 37.83 -0.49 7.16
CA ALA A 201 37.98 -1.49 8.22
C ALA A 201 38.17 -2.90 7.63
#